data_AF-A0A3A8IUS8-F1
#
_entry.id   AF-A0A3A8IUS8-F1
#
_cell.length_a   1.000
_cell.length_b   1.000
_cell.length_c   1.000
_cell.angle_alpha   90.00
_cell.angle_beta   90.00
_cell.angle_gamma   90.00
#
_symmetry.space_group_name_H-M   'P 1'
#
loop_
_entity.id
_entity.type
_entity.pdbx_description
1 polymer ?
#
loop_
_entity_poly.entity_id
_entity_poly.type
_entity_poly.pdbx_seq_one_letter_code
_entity_poly.pdbx_strand_id
1 'polypeptide(L)'
;MILLSLLLAAAPPVLLEPDAGNAHRLHPRRVTASSFLENGWNKHEQNYLPLYIADEDPTTAWVEGVKGRGEGESIEWWGPSLTKAKSYRLFVRNGFQKTDKLFRANARPRNVKLEPLVQGETGPQTTGTPLEVELKDVRGWQEVVLPVPAKVEGVRLTLVTTYPGSAYEDTCLSDLRVYVEGDDPYRAEAEAAAFEEVRSFAYERKQAAARNDTGAKLAWAPRYTAETLLSQERRKPDDNYSESASKRLASVPDKKAYHDALVLAREVADLFQKADLEQKGPASEARSTWARVKPAQLKPQKATARAALSAMEDDGLVGVAGLLHLGDVSFFEADTTQAQMLATIARTRKQESAALKACVKQCVQHRKDEPLPAGKTHDCDCEGECTGCYDAPVSTQADVLKHQLEGGEFLQGPLANPTAFLRGKAEESGSRESWLTFRQTLVRYAGDKADVVLVRAHGPDMLQEDEPLRVHVLEWTESGGKARLASITTFLVNNASLRVVRYRPASRT
;
A
#
# COMPACT_ATOMS: atom_id res chain seq x y z
N MET A 1 -23.49 59.52 -26.92
CA MET A 1 -24.24 58.32 -26.50
C MET A 1 -23.26 57.19 -26.23
N ILE A 2 -23.19 56.77 -24.95
CA ILE A 2 -22.99 55.37 -24.47
C ILE A 2 -21.65 54.72 -24.90
N LEU A 3 -20.55 54.69 -24.12
CA LEU A 3 -20.35 54.16 -22.75
C LEU A 3 -20.80 52.70 -22.63
N LEU A 4 -19.93 51.76 -23.02
CA LEU A 4 -20.05 50.35 -22.63
C LEU A 4 -18.71 49.82 -22.10
N SER A 5 -18.42 50.23 -20.88
CA SER A 5 -17.45 49.61 -19.99
C SER A 5 -18.04 48.28 -19.53
N LEU A 6 -17.61 47.16 -20.10
CA LEU A 6 -17.97 45.83 -19.60
C LEU A 6 -16.94 45.41 -18.54
N LEU A 7 -17.39 45.56 -17.30
CA LEU A 7 -16.85 44.91 -16.10
C LEU A 7 -16.69 43.40 -16.35
N LEU A 8 -15.46 42.93 -16.55
CA LEU A 8 -15.14 41.54 -16.21
C LEU A 8 -15.11 41.48 -14.67
N ALA A 9 -16.27 41.19 -14.09
CA ALA A 9 -16.34 40.70 -12.73
C ALA A 9 -15.52 39.40 -12.67
N ALA A 10 -14.44 39.42 -11.88
CA ALA A 10 -13.71 38.23 -11.50
C ALA A 10 -14.66 37.28 -10.78
N ALA A 11 -15.19 36.30 -11.51
CA ALA A 11 -15.76 35.13 -10.89
C ALA A 11 -14.64 34.46 -10.08
N PRO A 12 -14.86 34.10 -8.80
CA PRO A 12 -13.91 33.25 -8.10
C PRO A 12 -13.69 31.99 -8.96
N PRO A 13 -12.45 31.48 -9.09
CA PRO A 13 -12.23 30.26 -9.83
C PRO A 13 -13.13 29.21 -9.20
N VAL A 14 -14.16 28.80 -9.95
CA VAL A 14 -14.85 27.54 -9.71
C VAL A 14 -13.73 26.52 -9.57
N LEU A 15 -13.66 25.83 -8.42
CA LEU A 15 -12.77 24.70 -8.18
C LEU A 15 -13.13 23.61 -9.20
N LEU A 16 -12.71 23.79 -10.44
CA LEU A 16 -12.86 22.81 -11.49
C LEU A 16 -11.96 21.65 -11.08
N GLU A 17 -12.57 20.46 -11.03
CA GLU A 17 -11.80 19.24 -10.90
C GLU A 17 -10.81 19.17 -12.07
N PRO A 18 -9.57 18.73 -11.81
CA PRO A 18 -8.54 18.66 -12.83
C PRO A 18 -8.94 17.63 -13.90
N ASP A 19 -8.85 18.04 -15.17
CA ASP A 19 -9.04 17.16 -16.31
C ASP A 19 -7.72 16.49 -16.69
N ALA A 20 -7.62 15.22 -16.31
CA ALA A 20 -6.45 14.38 -16.60
C ALA A 20 -6.52 13.69 -17.97
N GLY A 21 -7.51 14.01 -18.82
CA GLY A 21 -7.67 13.40 -20.14
C GLY A 21 -7.74 11.88 -20.05
N ASN A 22 -6.85 11.20 -20.79
CA ASN A 22 -6.76 9.74 -20.79
C ASN A 22 -5.85 9.17 -19.70
N ALA A 23 -5.24 10.01 -18.85
CA ALA A 23 -4.35 9.55 -17.79
C ALA A 23 -5.16 8.88 -16.67
N HIS A 24 -4.62 7.78 -16.12
CA HIS A 24 -5.26 7.04 -15.05
C HIS A 24 -4.85 7.58 -13.68
N ARG A 25 -5.82 7.74 -12.77
CA ARG A 25 -5.58 8.23 -11.42
C ARG A 25 -4.90 7.15 -10.57
N LEU A 26 -3.84 7.51 -9.87
CA LEU A 26 -3.16 6.64 -8.91
C LEU A 26 -3.34 7.15 -7.48
N HIS A 27 -3.33 6.23 -6.53
CA HIS A 27 -3.37 6.52 -5.10
C HIS A 27 -2.12 6.01 -4.40
N PRO A 28 -1.62 6.74 -3.38
CA PRO A 28 -0.43 6.33 -2.71
C PRO A 28 -0.67 5.06 -1.91
N ARG A 29 0.26 4.12 -2.03
CA ARG A 29 0.45 3.00 -1.10
C ARG A 29 1.16 3.48 0.17
N ARG A 30 1.97 4.53 0.05
CA ARG A 30 2.74 5.13 1.14
C ARG A 30 3.02 6.61 0.84
N VAL A 31 3.00 7.44 1.88
CA VAL A 31 3.50 8.83 1.83
C VAL A 31 4.47 9.03 2.97
N THR A 32 5.66 9.54 2.67
CA THR A 32 6.71 9.87 3.65
C THR A 32 7.08 11.34 3.53
N ALA A 33 7.59 11.95 4.60
CA ALA A 33 8.09 13.32 4.54
C ALA A 33 9.39 13.45 5.33
N SER A 34 10.13 14.52 5.08
CA SER A 34 11.35 14.84 5.82
C SER A 34 11.11 15.33 7.22
N SER A 35 10.06 16.11 7.39
CA SER A 35 9.54 16.53 8.66
C SER A 35 8.04 16.77 8.52
N PHE A 36 7.41 17.03 9.65
CA PHE A 36 6.08 17.60 9.70
C PHE A 36 5.93 18.32 11.04
N LEU A 37 5.06 19.33 11.09
CA LEU A 37 4.94 20.21 12.24
C LEU A 37 4.30 19.49 13.44
N GLU A 38 5.12 19.17 14.44
CA GLU A 38 4.72 18.75 15.78
C GLU A 38 4.74 19.97 16.71
N ASN A 39 3.59 20.63 16.97
CA ASN A 39 3.54 21.74 17.92
C ASN A 39 2.55 21.48 19.07
N GLY A 40 2.91 21.97 20.27
CA GLY A 40 2.08 21.83 21.48
C GLY A 40 0.87 22.77 21.54
N TRP A 41 0.77 23.71 20.58
CA TRP A 41 -0.36 24.65 20.44
C TRP A 41 -1.56 24.01 19.73
N ASN A 42 -1.30 23.04 18.85
CA ASN A 42 -2.34 22.14 18.40
C ASN A 42 -2.63 21.14 19.50
N LYS A 43 -3.83 21.25 20.07
CA LYS A 43 -4.35 20.25 21.02
C LYS A 43 -4.35 18.82 20.48
N HIS A 44 -4.16 18.64 19.16
CA HIS A 44 -4.09 17.35 18.48
C HIS A 44 -2.83 17.32 17.61
N GLU A 45 -1.88 16.42 17.89
CA GLU A 45 -0.67 16.11 17.10
C GLU A 45 -0.99 15.57 15.67
N GLN A 46 -2.19 15.83 15.18
CA GLN A 46 -2.87 15.09 14.12
C GLN A 46 -3.27 15.99 12.95
N ASN A 47 -2.96 17.30 12.98
CA ASN A 47 -3.51 18.25 11.99
C ASN A 47 -2.65 18.45 10.73
N TYR A 48 -1.39 17.99 10.72
CA TYR A 48 -0.42 18.37 9.68
C TYR A 48 0.37 17.18 9.09
N LEU A 49 -0.25 16.00 9.07
CA LEU A 49 0.42 14.76 8.70
C LEU A 49 0.68 14.67 7.19
N PRO A 50 1.78 14.04 6.76
CA PRO A 50 2.10 13.87 5.33
C PRO A 50 0.96 13.27 4.51
N LEU A 51 0.23 12.28 5.02
CA LEU A 51 -0.82 11.60 4.25
C LEU A 51 -1.98 12.54 3.82
N TYR A 52 -2.12 13.72 4.43
CA TYR A 52 -3.13 14.69 4.03
C TYR A 52 -2.96 15.23 2.61
N ILE A 53 -1.78 15.13 2.00
CA ILE A 53 -1.64 15.49 0.58
C ILE A 53 -2.46 14.61 -0.36
N ALA A 54 -3.03 13.50 0.12
CA ALA A 54 -3.74 12.52 -0.70
C ALA A 54 -5.19 12.27 -0.24
N ASP A 55 -5.70 13.04 0.72
CA ASP A 55 -7.07 12.85 1.25
C ASP A 55 -8.16 13.62 0.47
N GLU A 56 -7.74 14.41 -0.53
CA GLU A 56 -8.58 15.26 -1.39
C GLU A 56 -9.33 16.37 -0.66
N ASP A 57 -8.92 16.69 0.56
CA ASP A 57 -9.53 17.74 1.36
C ASP A 57 -8.59 18.96 1.43
N PRO A 58 -8.90 20.06 0.71
CA PRO A 58 -8.07 21.27 0.78
C PRO A 58 -8.07 21.92 2.17
N THR A 59 -8.92 21.44 3.09
CA THR A 59 -8.98 21.88 4.49
C THR A 59 -8.00 21.15 5.42
N THR A 60 -7.29 20.15 4.91
CA THR A 60 -6.12 19.52 5.54
C THR A 60 -4.85 19.90 4.75
N ALA A 61 -3.68 19.63 5.33
CA ALA A 61 -2.39 19.86 4.68
C ALA A 61 -1.28 19.05 5.36
N TRP A 62 -0.26 18.69 4.60
CA TRP A 62 1.07 18.50 5.16
C TRP A 62 1.66 19.87 5.49
N VAL A 63 2.26 20.00 6.66
CA VAL A 63 3.03 21.19 7.06
C VAL A 63 4.39 20.69 7.49
N GLU A 64 5.46 21.19 6.87
CA GLU A 64 6.83 20.87 7.30
C GLU A 64 7.08 21.34 8.74
N GLY A 65 8.01 20.69 9.43
CA GLY A 65 8.23 20.89 10.87
C GLY A 65 9.61 21.35 11.26
N VAL A 66 10.43 21.83 10.32
CA VAL A 66 11.75 22.37 10.65
C VAL A 66 11.63 23.84 11.02
N LYS A 67 12.67 24.39 11.66
CA LYS A 67 12.70 25.83 11.93
C LYS A 67 12.89 26.60 10.61
N GLY A 68 12.05 27.61 10.38
CA GLY A 68 12.11 28.45 9.20
C GLY A 68 11.03 28.05 8.20
N ARG A 69 11.34 28.15 6.90
CA ARG A 69 10.37 27.91 5.81
C ARG A 69 10.46 26.52 5.18
N GLY A 70 11.29 25.63 5.72
CA GLY A 70 11.46 24.28 5.20
C GLY A 70 12.06 24.16 3.80
N GLU A 71 12.88 25.12 3.35
CA GLU A 71 13.64 24.94 2.10
C GLU A 71 14.59 23.74 2.25
N GLY A 72 14.52 22.78 1.33
CA GLY A 72 15.17 21.47 1.40
C GLY A 72 14.29 20.34 1.95
N GLU A 73 13.18 20.66 2.60
CA GLU A 73 12.22 19.65 3.06
C GLU A 73 11.49 19.01 1.88
N SER A 74 11.09 17.75 2.04
CA SER A 74 10.53 16.94 0.98
C SER A 74 9.39 16.05 1.45
N ILE A 75 8.53 15.70 0.51
CA ILE A 75 7.49 14.69 0.65
C ILE A 75 7.63 13.68 -0.49
N GLU A 76 7.54 12.40 -0.17
CA GLU A 76 7.57 11.32 -1.14
C GLU A 76 6.20 10.66 -1.20
N TRP A 77 5.66 10.60 -2.41
CA TRP A 77 4.45 9.88 -2.75
C TRP A 77 4.84 8.58 -3.45
N TRP A 78 4.37 7.44 -2.94
CA TRP A 78 4.67 6.11 -3.47
C TRP A 78 3.40 5.42 -3.92
N GLY A 79 3.29 5.14 -5.23
CA GLY A 79 2.16 4.49 -5.88
C GLY A 79 2.40 3.01 -6.15
N PRO A 80 1.65 2.40 -7.10
CA PRO A 80 1.99 1.07 -7.62
C PRO A 80 3.31 1.10 -8.41
N SER A 81 4.00 -0.05 -8.47
CA SER A 81 5.16 -0.20 -9.35
C SER A 81 4.70 -0.32 -10.81
N LEU A 82 5.17 0.61 -11.64
CA LEU A 82 4.86 0.68 -13.06
C LEU A 82 6.07 0.26 -13.89
N THR A 83 5.82 -0.27 -15.09
CA THR A 83 6.86 -0.79 -15.98
C THR A 83 6.80 -0.23 -17.40
N LYS A 84 5.70 0.47 -17.75
CA LYS A 84 5.42 1.07 -19.05
C LYS A 84 4.86 2.49 -18.90
N ALA A 85 5.28 3.21 -17.86
CA ALA A 85 4.92 4.60 -17.66
C ALA A 85 5.63 5.51 -18.68
N LYS A 86 4.99 6.63 -19.04
CA LYS A 86 5.57 7.66 -19.94
C LYS A 86 5.66 9.01 -19.22
N SER A 87 4.61 9.39 -18.52
CA SER A 87 4.52 10.66 -17.79
C SER A 87 3.65 10.49 -16.56
N TYR A 88 4.00 11.24 -15.51
CA TYR A 88 3.07 11.60 -14.46
C TYR A 88 2.47 12.98 -14.73
N ARG A 89 1.14 13.08 -14.64
CA ARG A 89 0.42 14.35 -14.56
C ARG A 89 0.10 14.60 -13.08
N LEU A 90 0.82 15.57 -12.49
CA LEU A 90 0.72 15.90 -11.09
C LEU A 90 -0.19 17.11 -10.93
N PHE A 91 -1.24 16.99 -10.12
CA PHE A 91 -2.08 18.12 -9.75
C PHE A 91 -1.80 18.50 -8.31
N VAL A 92 -1.40 19.76 -8.11
CA VAL A 92 -0.90 20.27 -6.84
C VAL A 92 -1.81 21.39 -6.33
N ARG A 93 -2.20 21.33 -5.06
CA ARG A 93 -2.74 22.48 -4.32
C ARG A 93 -1.67 22.98 -3.36
N ASN A 94 -0.86 23.95 -3.80
CA ASN A 94 0.17 24.56 -2.96
C ASN A 94 -0.47 25.40 -1.83
N GLY A 95 0.19 25.47 -0.68
CA GLY A 95 -0.30 26.23 0.47
C GLY A 95 -1.41 25.55 1.26
N PHE A 96 -1.79 26.14 2.39
CA PHE A 96 -2.89 25.64 3.22
C PHE A 96 -4.22 26.21 2.76
N GLN A 97 -4.95 25.45 1.93
CA GLN A 97 -6.11 25.98 1.20
C GLN A 97 -7.43 25.97 1.99
N LYS A 98 -7.40 25.71 3.30
CA LYS A 98 -8.58 25.69 4.17
C LYS A 98 -9.39 26.99 4.13
N THR A 99 -8.70 28.12 4.10
CA THR A 99 -9.30 29.46 3.93
C THR A 99 -8.31 30.37 3.20
N ASP A 100 -8.79 31.46 2.57
CA ASP A 100 -7.90 32.48 2.00
C ASP A 100 -6.92 33.05 3.03
N LYS A 101 -7.40 33.22 4.26
CA LYS A 101 -6.58 33.71 5.36
C LYS A 101 -5.41 32.77 5.65
N LEU A 102 -5.67 31.47 5.77
CA LEU A 102 -4.62 30.47 6.06
C LEU A 102 -3.66 30.30 4.89
N PHE A 103 -4.17 30.34 3.66
CA PHE A 103 -3.33 30.30 2.46
C PHE A 103 -2.29 31.43 2.47
N ARG A 104 -2.68 32.66 2.83
CA ARG A 104 -1.77 33.81 2.91
C ARG A 104 -0.91 33.83 4.18
N ALA A 105 -1.44 33.34 5.30
CA ALA A 105 -0.76 33.36 6.59
C ALA A 105 0.45 32.42 6.65
N ASN A 106 0.36 31.23 6.06
CA ASN A 106 1.41 30.21 6.05
C ASN A 106 2.33 30.35 4.83
N ALA A 107 3.55 29.82 4.89
CA ALA A 107 4.39 29.77 3.70
C ALA A 107 3.86 28.74 2.68
N ARG A 108 4.21 28.92 1.42
CA ARG A 108 3.68 28.14 0.29
C ARG A 108 4.81 27.71 -0.64
N PRO A 109 4.79 26.48 -1.19
CA PRO A 109 5.74 26.07 -2.21
C PRO A 109 5.75 27.03 -3.41
N ARG A 110 6.95 27.45 -3.83
CA ARG A 110 7.21 28.26 -5.03
C ARG A 110 7.94 27.42 -6.06
N ASN A 111 9.27 27.30 -5.94
CA ASN A 111 10.04 26.38 -6.79
C ASN A 111 10.09 25.03 -6.10
N VAL A 112 9.69 23.99 -6.82
CA VAL A 112 9.74 22.61 -6.34
C VAL A 112 10.57 21.77 -7.29
N LYS A 113 11.32 20.83 -6.74
CA LYS A 113 12.03 19.80 -7.49
C LYS A 113 11.25 18.49 -7.40
N LEU A 114 10.89 17.95 -8.54
CA LEU A 114 10.17 16.70 -8.68
C LEU A 114 11.12 15.62 -9.17
N GLU A 115 11.26 14.54 -8.40
CA GLU A 115 12.17 13.44 -8.70
C GLU A 115 11.36 12.15 -8.83
N PRO A 116 11.31 11.49 -10.00
CA PRO A 116 10.71 10.17 -10.10
C PRO A 116 11.49 9.18 -9.24
N LEU A 117 10.80 8.29 -8.55
CA LEU A 117 11.41 7.36 -7.59
C LEU A 117 11.19 5.91 -7.99
N VAL A 118 12.17 5.07 -7.66
CA VAL A 118 12.04 3.62 -7.53
C VAL A 118 12.54 3.20 -6.16
N GLN A 119 11.98 2.14 -5.60
CA GLN A 119 12.54 1.50 -4.43
C GLN A 119 13.80 0.72 -4.86
N GLY A 120 14.95 1.28 -4.52
CA GLY A 120 16.23 0.61 -4.66
C GLY A 120 16.51 -0.30 -3.47
N GLU A 121 17.58 -1.08 -3.59
CA GLU A 121 18.00 -2.01 -2.55
C GLU A 121 18.27 -1.30 -1.22
N THR A 122 18.91 -0.15 -1.27
CA THR A 122 19.32 0.63 -0.09
C THR A 122 18.42 1.82 0.20
N GLY A 123 17.21 1.86 -0.40
CA GLY A 123 16.27 2.96 -0.23
C GLY A 123 15.73 3.56 -1.52
N PRO A 124 14.93 4.64 -1.42
CA PRO A 124 14.47 5.44 -2.53
C PRO A 124 15.63 5.91 -3.40
N GLN A 125 15.59 5.55 -4.66
CA GLN A 125 16.52 6.04 -5.66
C GLN A 125 15.76 6.90 -6.66
N THR A 126 16.34 8.06 -6.98
CA THR A 126 15.86 8.86 -8.09
C THR A 126 16.09 8.09 -9.38
N THR A 127 15.03 7.96 -10.18
CA THR A 127 15.08 7.41 -11.53
C THR A 127 14.69 8.50 -12.52
N GLY A 128 15.20 8.43 -13.75
CA GLY A 128 14.93 9.42 -14.78
C GLY A 128 15.50 10.81 -14.45
N THR A 129 14.93 11.84 -15.10
CA THR A 129 15.40 13.22 -15.00
C THR A 129 14.54 14.02 -14.02
N PRO A 130 15.13 14.63 -12.97
CA PRO A 130 14.41 15.56 -12.12
C PRO A 130 13.88 16.77 -12.89
N LEU A 131 12.73 17.28 -12.48
CA LEU A 131 12.13 18.50 -13.02
C LEU A 131 12.02 19.55 -11.92
N GLU A 132 12.60 20.72 -12.15
CA GLU A 132 12.33 21.91 -11.33
C GLU A 132 11.26 22.77 -12.00
N VAL A 133 10.26 23.18 -11.22
CA VAL A 133 9.12 23.96 -11.72
C VAL A 133 8.69 25.00 -10.70
N GLU A 134 8.26 26.18 -11.18
CA GLU A 134 7.63 27.21 -10.37
C GLU A 134 6.11 26.98 -10.31
N LEU A 135 5.58 26.82 -9.10
CA LEU A 135 4.16 26.84 -8.80
C LEU A 135 3.72 28.30 -8.58
N LYS A 136 2.58 28.67 -9.17
CA LYS A 136 2.01 30.02 -9.04
C LYS A 136 1.48 30.24 -7.62
N ASP A 137 1.50 31.48 -7.16
CA ASP A 137 0.94 31.88 -5.85
C ASP A 137 -0.59 32.06 -5.90
N VAL A 138 -1.30 30.99 -6.26
CA VAL A 138 -2.76 30.95 -6.43
C VAL A 138 -3.36 29.74 -5.73
N ARG A 139 -4.61 29.86 -5.27
CA ARG A 139 -5.40 28.73 -4.79
C ARG A 139 -5.91 27.88 -5.95
N GLY A 140 -6.33 26.66 -5.65
CA GLY A 140 -6.82 25.69 -6.62
C GLY A 140 -5.72 24.77 -7.14
N TRP A 141 -6.10 23.95 -8.11
CA TRP A 141 -5.22 22.97 -8.74
C TRP A 141 -4.26 23.63 -9.72
N GLN A 142 -3.02 23.17 -9.70
CA GLN A 142 -2.00 23.48 -10.69
C GLN A 142 -1.46 22.18 -11.26
N GLU A 143 -1.33 22.11 -12.57
CA GLU A 143 -0.82 20.93 -13.23
C GLU A 143 0.68 21.05 -13.50
N VAL A 144 1.40 19.96 -13.24
CA VAL A 144 2.78 19.76 -13.66
C VAL A 144 2.88 18.41 -14.35
N VAL A 145 3.38 18.39 -15.59
CA VAL A 145 3.71 17.15 -16.30
C VAL A 145 5.16 16.80 -16.02
N LEU A 146 5.37 15.66 -15.37
CA LEU A 146 6.68 15.09 -15.08
C LEU A 146 6.93 13.91 -16.04
N PRO A 147 7.86 14.03 -16.99
CA PRO A 147 8.33 12.87 -17.74
C PRO A 147 8.95 11.85 -16.79
N VAL A 148 8.55 10.58 -16.91
CA VAL A 148 9.07 9.49 -16.07
C VAL A 148 9.64 8.38 -16.94
N PRO A 149 10.64 7.65 -16.46
CA PRO A 149 11.08 6.44 -17.14
C PRO A 149 10.01 5.35 -17.06
N ALA A 150 10.12 4.34 -17.92
CA ALA A 150 9.17 3.23 -17.98
C ALA A 150 8.95 2.55 -16.62
N LYS A 151 10.05 2.33 -15.88
CA LYS A 151 10.01 1.83 -14.50
C LYS A 151 10.01 2.99 -13.50
N VAL A 152 8.91 3.15 -12.77
CA VAL A 152 8.73 4.18 -11.74
C VAL A 152 7.72 3.69 -10.69
N GLU A 153 7.89 4.11 -9.45
CA GLU A 153 7.08 3.68 -8.30
C GLU A 153 6.58 4.86 -7.46
N GLY A 154 7.14 6.05 -7.65
CA GLY A 154 6.77 7.23 -6.88
C GLY A 154 7.35 8.53 -7.40
N VAL A 155 7.13 9.59 -6.65
CA VAL A 155 7.68 10.92 -6.90
C VAL A 155 8.03 11.58 -5.57
N ARG A 156 9.24 12.17 -5.49
CA ARG A 156 9.62 13.09 -4.41
C ARG A 156 9.37 14.52 -4.87
N LEU A 157 8.67 15.29 -4.04
CA LEU A 157 8.56 16.74 -4.17
C LEU A 157 9.43 17.38 -3.08
N THR A 158 10.48 18.10 -3.49
CA THR A 158 11.37 18.84 -2.60
C THR A 158 11.12 20.34 -2.73
N LEU A 159 11.01 21.03 -1.60
CA LEU A 159 10.85 22.48 -1.52
C LEU A 159 12.18 23.16 -1.85
N VAL A 160 12.31 23.78 -3.02
CA VAL A 160 13.53 24.51 -3.40
C VAL A 160 13.47 25.94 -2.86
N THR A 161 12.34 26.62 -3.09
CA THR A 161 12.06 27.95 -2.50
C THR A 161 10.58 28.07 -2.17
N THR A 162 10.25 29.02 -1.29
CA THR A 162 8.87 29.23 -0.83
C THR A 162 8.45 30.70 -0.96
N TYR A 163 7.15 30.92 -1.16
CA TYR A 163 6.54 32.22 -0.90
C TYR A 163 6.39 32.39 0.62
N PRO A 164 6.80 33.54 1.18
CA PRO A 164 6.71 33.76 2.63
C PRO A 164 5.26 33.87 3.09
N GLY A 165 4.96 33.26 4.24
CA GLY A 165 3.69 33.49 4.94
C GLY A 165 3.67 34.87 5.60
N SER A 166 2.49 35.45 5.76
CA SER A 166 2.35 36.74 6.45
C SER A 166 2.42 36.62 7.99
N ALA A 167 2.29 35.40 8.53
CA ALA A 167 2.25 35.16 9.97
C ALA A 167 3.06 33.93 10.41
N TYR A 168 3.12 32.89 9.58
CA TYR A 168 3.80 31.63 9.90
C TYR A 168 4.84 31.32 8.83
N GLU A 169 6.00 30.85 9.27
CA GLU A 169 7.07 30.42 8.38
C GLU A 169 6.83 29.01 7.83
N ASP A 170 6.04 28.19 8.52
CA ASP A 170 5.85 26.77 8.18
C ASP A 170 5.19 26.63 6.80
N THR A 171 5.85 25.88 5.91
CA THR A 171 5.37 25.67 4.53
C THR A 171 4.31 24.57 4.47
N CYS A 172 3.18 24.89 3.84
CA CYS A 172 2.04 23.97 3.73
C CYS A 172 1.82 23.46 2.30
N LEU A 173 1.39 22.21 2.18
CA LEU A 173 0.92 21.59 0.94
C LEU A 173 -0.41 20.88 1.22
N SER A 174 -1.50 21.35 0.61
CA SER A 174 -2.83 20.78 0.82
C SER A 174 -3.02 19.47 0.07
N ASP A 175 -2.66 19.40 -1.22
CA ASP A 175 -2.87 18.20 -2.03
C ASP A 175 -1.78 17.98 -3.08
N LEU A 176 -1.54 16.70 -3.40
CA LEU A 176 -0.78 16.18 -4.53
C LEU A 176 -1.51 14.95 -5.10
N ARG A 177 -2.18 15.12 -6.25
CA ARG A 177 -2.75 14.02 -7.03
C ARG A 177 -1.79 13.60 -8.12
N VAL A 178 -1.70 12.29 -8.33
CA VAL A 178 -0.84 11.70 -9.35
C VAL A 178 -1.69 10.93 -10.33
N TYR A 179 -1.55 11.25 -11.62
CA TYR A 179 -2.10 10.49 -12.72
C TYR A 179 -0.95 9.98 -13.58
N VAL A 180 -1.14 8.82 -14.21
CA VAL A 180 -0.15 8.23 -15.11
C VAL A 180 -0.69 8.15 -16.53
N GLU A 181 0.15 8.55 -17.47
CA GLU A 181 0.03 8.17 -18.88
C GLU A 181 1.06 7.08 -19.16
N GLY A 182 0.60 5.96 -19.71
CA GLY A 182 1.42 4.77 -19.91
C GLY A 182 0.60 3.61 -20.44
N ASP A 183 1.27 2.50 -20.71
CA ASP A 183 0.66 1.29 -21.25
C ASP A 183 0.56 0.17 -20.19
N ASP A 184 0.74 0.51 -18.90
CA ASP A 184 0.51 -0.40 -17.78
C ASP A 184 -1.00 -0.65 -17.59
N PRO A 185 -1.44 -1.90 -17.31
CA PRO A 185 -2.84 -2.19 -17.03
C PRO A 185 -3.36 -1.43 -15.81
N TYR A 186 -4.45 -0.68 -15.98
CA TYR A 186 -5.08 0.04 -14.89
C TYR A 186 -5.90 -0.89 -13.98
N ARG A 187 -5.64 -0.86 -12.68
CA ARG A 187 -6.31 -1.70 -11.66
C ARG A 187 -7.27 -0.89 -10.80
N ALA A 188 -8.46 -0.58 -11.33
CA ALA A 188 -9.44 0.29 -10.67
C ALA A 188 -9.78 -0.10 -9.22
N GLU A 189 -9.96 -1.40 -8.95
CA GLU A 189 -10.27 -1.90 -7.59
C GLU A 189 -9.12 -1.70 -6.61
N ALA A 190 -7.88 -1.91 -7.06
CA ALA A 190 -6.70 -1.71 -6.24
C ALA A 190 -6.47 -0.24 -5.90
N GLU A 191 -6.82 0.67 -6.82
CA GLU A 191 -6.76 2.12 -6.61
C GLU A 191 -7.89 2.60 -5.69
N ALA A 192 -9.11 2.09 -5.85
CA ALA A 192 -10.22 2.37 -4.95
C ALA A 192 -9.91 1.91 -3.50
N ALA A 193 -9.31 0.73 -3.34
CA ALA A 193 -8.88 0.23 -2.04
C ALA A 193 -7.81 1.13 -1.40
N ALA A 194 -6.78 1.54 -2.14
CA ALA A 194 -5.77 2.48 -1.62
C ALA A 194 -6.37 3.82 -1.22
N PHE A 195 -7.30 4.35 -2.01
CA PHE A 195 -7.94 5.61 -1.69
C PHE A 195 -8.78 5.53 -0.40
N GLU A 196 -9.51 4.43 -0.21
CA GLU A 196 -10.30 4.24 1.01
C GLU A 196 -9.41 4.09 2.26
N GLU A 197 -8.21 3.54 2.14
CA GLU A 197 -7.23 3.56 3.23
C GLU A 197 -6.81 4.98 3.61
N VAL A 198 -6.57 5.86 2.63
CA VAL A 198 -6.23 7.27 2.89
C VAL A 198 -7.41 8.02 3.51
N ARG A 199 -8.62 7.84 2.95
CA ARG A 199 -9.84 8.47 3.45
C ARG A 199 -10.20 8.02 4.86
N SER A 200 -10.14 6.72 5.13
CA SER A 200 -10.44 6.17 6.45
C SER A 200 -9.46 6.68 7.50
N PHE A 201 -8.17 6.78 7.15
CA PHE A 201 -7.17 7.44 8.00
C PHE A 201 -7.55 8.90 8.28
N ALA A 202 -7.77 9.71 7.25
CA ALA A 202 -8.10 11.13 7.42
C ALA A 202 -9.40 11.33 8.22
N TYR A 203 -10.41 10.50 7.98
CA TYR A 203 -11.68 10.52 8.69
C TYR A 203 -11.53 10.16 10.18
N GLU A 204 -10.78 9.10 10.48
CA GLU A 204 -10.50 8.70 11.87
C GLU A 204 -9.75 9.81 12.62
N ARG A 205 -8.79 10.48 11.96
CA ARG A 205 -8.07 11.62 12.54
C ARG A 205 -8.99 12.82 12.81
N LYS A 206 -9.86 13.18 11.85
CA LYS A 206 -10.86 14.25 12.03
C LYS A 206 -11.79 13.94 13.22
N GLN A 207 -12.21 12.68 13.36
CA GLN A 207 -13.01 12.26 14.50
C GLN A 207 -12.24 12.30 15.83
N ALA A 208 -10.98 11.87 15.86
CA ALA A 208 -10.15 11.91 17.07
C ALA A 208 -9.94 13.37 17.54
N ALA A 209 -9.68 14.29 16.61
CA ALA A 209 -9.62 15.72 16.91
C ALA A 209 -10.95 16.26 17.46
N ALA A 210 -12.09 15.90 16.85
CA ALA A 210 -13.42 16.33 17.32
C ALA A 210 -13.75 15.83 18.75
N ARG A 211 -13.23 14.67 19.16
CA ARG A 211 -13.39 14.12 20.51
C ARG A 211 -12.43 14.72 21.55
N ASN A 212 -11.59 15.68 21.17
CA ASN A 212 -10.49 16.17 22.00
C ASN A 212 -9.56 15.06 22.53
N ASP A 213 -9.36 13.99 21.76
CA ASP A 213 -8.49 12.89 22.17
C ASP A 213 -7.02 13.35 22.10
N THR A 214 -6.44 13.66 23.27
CA THR A 214 -5.03 14.02 23.44
C THR A 214 -4.16 12.80 23.78
N GLY A 215 -4.78 11.63 24.03
CA GLY A 215 -4.11 10.39 24.43
C GLY A 215 -3.56 9.61 23.23
N ALA A 216 -4.19 9.73 22.08
CA ALA A 216 -3.69 9.23 20.80
C ALA A 216 -2.64 10.18 20.20
N LYS A 217 -1.55 10.41 20.94
CA LYS A 217 -0.30 10.95 20.38
C LYS A 217 0.19 9.98 19.31
N LEU A 218 -0.14 10.25 18.05
CA LEU A 218 0.44 9.51 16.95
C LEU A 218 1.87 10.01 16.82
N ALA A 219 2.80 9.32 17.47
CA ALA A 219 4.20 9.48 17.11
C ALA A 219 4.29 9.07 15.64
N TRP A 220 4.36 10.05 14.74
CA TRP A 220 4.72 9.78 13.37
C TRP A 220 6.07 9.08 13.37
N ALA A 221 6.25 8.15 12.45
CA ALA A 221 7.47 7.38 12.34
C ALA A 221 8.70 8.25 12.56
N PRO A 222 9.61 7.87 13.49
CA PRO A 222 10.98 8.22 13.21
C PRO A 222 11.30 7.71 11.82
N ARG A 223 11.89 8.54 10.96
CA ARG A 223 12.56 8.03 9.75
C ARG A 223 13.42 6.85 10.18
N TYR A 224 13.41 5.73 9.47
CA TYR A 224 14.33 4.65 9.81
C TYR A 224 15.57 4.77 8.93
N THR A 225 16.74 4.60 9.53
CA THR A 225 17.98 4.41 8.77
C THR A 225 18.19 2.92 8.54
N ALA A 226 18.49 2.55 7.30
CA ALA A 226 18.79 1.18 6.92
C ALA A 226 20.31 0.96 6.86
N GLU A 227 20.78 -0.09 7.51
CA GLU A 227 22.17 -0.55 7.46
C GLU A 227 22.20 -1.93 6.79
N THR A 228 22.89 -2.06 5.66
CA THR A 228 23.08 -3.37 5.02
C THR A 228 24.21 -4.12 5.73
N LEU A 229 23.87 -5.18 6.47
CA LEU A 229 24.81 -6.02 7.22
C LEU A 229 25.40 -7.16 6.36
N LEU A 230 24.66 -7.56 5.33
CA LEU A 230 25.07 -8.55 4.35
C LEU A 230 24.32 -8.32 3.03
N SER A 231 25.03 -8.39 1.92
CA SER A 231 24.44 -8.55 0.59
C SER A 231 25.25 -9.58 -0.18
N GLN A 232 24.58 -10.57 -0.74
CA GLN A 232 25.18 -11.61 -1.56
C GLN A 232 24.27 -11.88 -2.75
N GLU A 233 24.80 -11.64 -3.94
CA GLU A 233 24.19 -12.10 -5.19
C GLU A 233 24.80 -13.43 -5.61
N ARG A 234 23.97 -14.31 -6.16
CA ARG A 234 24.38 -15.54 -6.79
C ARG A 234 24.27 -15.33 -8.31
N ARG A 235 25.36 -15.60 -9.04
CA ARG A 235 25.25 -15.76 -10.50
C ARG A 235 24.24 -16.89 -10.76
N LYS A 236 23.25 -16.64 -11.63
CA LYS A 236 22.27 -17.64 -12.05
C LYS A 236 22.99 -18.99 -12.25
N PRO A 237 22.57 -20.08 -11.59
CA PRO A 237 23.15 -21.38 -11.90
C PRO A 237 22.87 -21.69 -13.38
N ASP A 238 23.88 -22.19 -14.09
CA ASP A 238 23.58 -23.13 -15.16
C ASP A 238 22.88 -24.32 -14.48
N ASP A 239 21.67 -24.63 -14.94
CA ASP A 239 20.82 -25.78 -14.63
C ASP A 239 20.10 -25.88 -13.24
N ASN A 240 18.76 -25.86 -13.34
CA ASN A 240 17.77 -26.72 -12.66
C ASN A 240 17.75 -26.89 -11.13
N TYR A 241 18.39 -26.02 -10.33
CA TYR A 241 18.30 -26.11 -8.86
C TYR A 241 17.48 -24.96 -8.24
N SER A 242 16.17 -25.17 -8.09
CA SER A 242 15.31 -24.36 -7.22
C SER A 242 15.46 -24.84 -5.77
N GLU A 243 16.38 -24.24 -5.02
CA GLU A 243 16.46 -24.44 -3.56
C GLU A 243 15.39 -23.58 -2.87
N SER A 244 14.60 -24.12 -1.93
CA SER A 244 13.57 -23.31 -1.27
C SER A 244 14.18 -22.13 -0.51
N ALA A 245 13.51 -20.98 -0.50
CA ALA A 245 13.98 -19.79 0.20
C ALA A 245 14.25 -20.04 1.71
N SER A 246 13.53 -20.97 2.34
CA SER A 246 13.80 -21.40 3.72
C SER A 246 15.12 -22.18 3.87
N LYS A 247 15.48 -23.05 2.92
CA LYS A 247 16.81 -23.68 2.89
C LYS A 247 17.90 -22.64 2.67
N ARG A 248 17.65 -21.67 1.79
CA ARG A 248 18.58 -20.57 1.56
C ARG A 248 18.78 -19.70 2.81
N LEU A 249 17.75 -19.48 3.63
CA LEU A 249 17.89 -18.81 4.93
C LEU A 249 18.83 -19.58 5.88
N ALA A 250 18.79 -20.92 5.83
CA ALA A 250 19.72 -21.75 6.60
C ALA A 250 21.19 -21.48 6.23
N SER A 251 21.46 -21.13 4.97
CA SER A 251 22.81 -20.80 4.46
C SER A 251 23.35 -19.42 4.84
N VAL A 252 22.53 -18.54 5.46
CA VAL A 252 22.99 -17.21 5.90
C VAL A 252 24.19 -17.37 6.83
N PRO A 253 25.35 -16.73 6.54
CA PRO A 253 26.52 -16.80 7.41
C PRO A 253 26.20 -16.25 8.78
N ASP A 254 26.49 -17.01 9.83
CA ASP A 254 26.31 -16.54 11.20
C ASP A 254 27.39 -15.50 11.55
N LYS A 255 26.96 -14.25 11.76
CA LYS A 255 27.84 -13.15 12.15
C LYS A 255 27.34 -12.53 13.44
N LYS A 256 28.29 -12.14 14.30
CA LYS A 256 28.02 -11.46 15.58
C LYS A 256 27.05 -10.27 15.45
N ALA A 257 27.08 -9.53 14.35
CA ALA A 257 26.22 -8.37 14.13
C ALA A 257 24.71 -8.71 14.15
N TYR A 258 24.31 -9.93 13.78
CA TYR A 258 22.92 -10.35 13.65
C TYR A 258 22.66 -11.79 14.14
N HIS A 259 23.56 -12.36 14.95
CA HIS A 259 23.48 -13.74 15.44
C HIS A 259 22.12 -14.04 16.10
N ASP A 260 21.74 -13.25 17.10
CA ASP A 260 20.49 -13.45 17.85
C ASP A 260 19.27 -13.39 16.93
N ALA A 261 19.25 -12.43 16.00
CA ALA A 261 18.19 -12.31 15.02
C ALA A 261 18.16 -13.51 14.04
N LEU A 262 19.33 -14.02 13.63
CA LEU A 262 19.40 -15.16 12.73
C LEU A 262 18.90 -16.45 13.39
N VAL A 263 19.15 -16.64 14.69
CA VAL A 263 18.59 -17.77 15.46
C VAL A 263 17.07 -17.73 15.42
N LEU A 264 16.46 -16.59 15.78
CA LEU A 264 15.01 -16.44 15.75
C LEU A 264 14.42 -16.59 14.34
N ALA A 265 15.10 -16.04 13.33
CA ALA A 265 14.66 -16.14 11.94
C ALA A 265 14.62 -17.61 11.45
N ARG A 266 15.62 -18.42 11.82
CA ARG A 266 15.68 -19.85 11.48
C ARG A 266 14.59 -20.64 12.20
N GLU A 267 14.38 -20.41 13.51
CA GLU A 267 13.31 -21.06 14.28
C GLU A 267 11.93 -20.83 13.64
N VAL A 268 11.65 -19.58 13.25
CA VAL A 268 10.36 -19.20 12.66
C VAL A 268 10.24 -19.71 11.21
N ALA A 269 11.33 -19.80 10.46
CA ALA A 269 11.31 -20.42 9.14
C ALA A 269 11.06 -21.94 9.21
N ASP A 270 11.59 -22.63 10.22
CA ASP A 270 11.29 -24.06 10.46
C ASP A 270 9.83 -24.26 10.86
N LEU A 271 9.29 -23.37 11.71
CA LEU A 271 7.86 -23.35 12.03
C LEU A 271 7.01 -23.08 10.79
N PHE A 272 7.44 -22.14 9.95
CA PHE A 272 6.78 -21.82 8.70
C PHE A 272 6.73 -23.02 7.75
N GLN A 273 7.82 -23.77 7.57
CA GLN A 273 7.81 -24.98 6.73
C GLN A 273 6.80 -26.04 7.21
N LYS A 274 6.62 -26.18 8.53
CA LYS A 274 5.61 -27.11 9.09
C LYS A 274 4.19 -26.60 8.85
N ALA A 275 4.02 -25.28 8.90
CA ALA A 275 2.74 -24.60 8.74
C ALA A 275 2.45 -24.16 7.28
N ASP A 276 3.36 -24.41 6.34
CA ASP A 276 3.22 -24.02 4.93
C ASP A 276 2.02 -24.75 4.32
N LEU A 277 1.13 -23.96 3.73
CA LEU A 277 -0.15 -24.44 3.23
C LEU A 277 -0.07 -25.01 1.81
N GLU A 278 1.04 -24.72 1.11
CA GLU A 278 1.33 -25.17 -0.24
C GLU A 278 2.21 -26.42 -0.24
N GLN A 279 3.21 -26.50 0.65
CA GLN A 279 4.23 -27.55 0.59
C GLN A 279 3.69 -28.98 0.81
N LYS A 280 2.54 -29.13 1.49
CA LYS A 280 1.91 -30.44 1.78
C LYS A 280 0.39 -30.48 1.56
N GLY A 281 -0.19 -29.43 0.96
CA GLY A 281 -1.63 -29.35 0.71
C GLY A 281 -2.47 -29.69 1.96
N PRO A 282 -3.50 -30.54 1.86
CA PRO A 282 -4.35 -30.96 2.98
C PRO A 282 -3.61 -31.58 4.18
N ALA A 283 -2.39 -32.08 3.99
CA ALA A 283 -1.61 -32.77 5.02
C ALA A 283 -0.66 -31.83 5.79
N SER A 284 -0.74 -30.51 5.62
CA SER A 284 0.05 -29.59 6.43
C SER A 284 -0.38 -29.60 7.90
N GLU A 285 0.58 -29.36 8.81
CA GLU A 285 0.30 -29.30 10.25
C GLU A 285 -0.72 -28.19 10.54
N ALA A 286 -0.57 -27.05 9.86
CA ALA A 286 -1.49 -25.93 9.90
C ALA A 286 -2.96 -26.39 9.71
N ARG A 287 -3.25 -27.17 8.68
CA ARG A 287 -4.64 -27.61 8.40
C ARG A 287 -5.19 -28.61 9.41
N SER A 288 -4.34 -29.30 10.17
CA SER A 288 -4.77 -30.34 11.13
C SER A 288 -4.82 -29.86 12.58
N THR A 289 -3.98 -28.90 12.98
CA THR A 289 -3.84 -28.48 14.39
C THR A 289 -4.29 -27.05 14.68
N TRP A 290 -4.59 -26.25 13.65
CA TRP A 290 -4.97 -24.85 13.83
C TRP A 290 -6.45 -24.61 13.48
N ALA A 291 -7.07 -23.62 14.12
CA ALA A 291 -8.49 -23.33 13.94
C ALA A 291 -8.71 -22.21 12.92
N ARG A 292 -9.60 -22.41 11.94
CA ARG A 292 -9.96 -21.37 10.97
C ARG A 292 -10.68 -20.23 11.67
N VAL A 293 -10.17 -19.01 11.56
CA VAL A 293 -10.85 -17.79 12.03
C VAL A 293 -11.54 -17.10 10.86
N LYS A 294 -12.59 -16.32 11.13
CA LYS A 294 -13.19 -15.50 10.05
C LYS A 294 -12.15 -14.59 9.41
N PRO A 295 -12.36 -14.17 8.14
CA PRO A 295 -11.72 -13.01 7.56
C PRO A 295 -11.54 -11.92 8.62
N ALA A 296 -10.29 -11.59 8.93
CA ALA A 296 -10.04 -10.40 9.72
C ALA A 296 -10.59 -9.25 8.88
N GLN A 297 -11.75 -8.70 9.26
CA GLN A 297 -12.08 -7.37 8.79
C GLN A 297 -10.88 -6.52 9.15
N LEU A 298 -10.28 -5.86 8.15
CA LEU A 298 -9.23 -4.87 8.36
C LEU A 298 -9.85 -3.78 9.21
N LYS A 299 -9.85 -3.97 10.54
CA LYS A 299 -10.01 -2.87 11.47
C LYS A 299 -8.84 -1.91 11.21
N PRO A 300 -9.00 -0.62 11.52
CA PRO A 300 -7.89 0.31 11.48
C PRO A 300 -6.75 -0.29 12.30
N GLN A 301 -5.76 -0.84 11.59
CA GLN A 301 -4.49 -1.26 12.15
C GLN A 301 -4.00 -0.08 12.96
N LYS A 302 -3.51 -0.29 14.19
CA LYS A 302 -3.13 0.81 15.08
C LYS A 302 -2.33 1.83 14.29
N ALA A 303 -2.95 3.00 14.06
CA ALA A 303 -2.44 3.99 13.14
C ALA A 303 -0.99 4.37 13.51
N THR A 304 -0.62 4.25 14.79
CA THR A 304 0.74 4.46 15.29
C THR A 304 1.75 3.48 14.72
N ALA A 305 1.44 2.17 14.65
CA ALA A 305 2.39 1.18 14.12
C ALA A 305 2.56 1.34 12.59
N ARG A 306 1.45 1.53 11.87
CA ARG A 306 1.48 1.76 10.42
C ARG A 306 2.15 3.09 10.07
N ALA A 307 1.84 4.17 10.79
CA ALA A 307 2.49 5.46 10.62
C ALA A 307 3.91 5.48 11.15
N ALA A 308 4.32 4.54 12.04
CA ALA A 308 5.69 4.40 12.51
C ALA A 308 6.59 3.65 11.51
N LEU A 309 6.01 2.71 10.77
CA LEU A 309 6.73 1.97 9.74
C LEU A 309 6.60 2.60 8.36
N SER A 310 5.68 3.55 8.16
CA SER A 310 5.48 4.22 6.87
C SER A 310 6.70 5.01 6.41
N ALA A 311 7.60 5.44 7.31
CA ALA A 311 8.86 6.10 6.95
C ALA A 311 10.06 5.14 6.92
N MET A 312 9.81 3.83 6.92
CA MET A 312 10.84 2.81 6.76
C MET A 312 10.88 2.34 5.30
N GLU A 313 12.09 2.23 4.78
CA GLU A 313 12.39 1.79 3.43
C GLU A 313 12.40 0.25 3.37
N ASP A 314 11.22 -0.36 3.53
CA ASP A 314 11.10 -1.82 3.61
C ASP A 314 10.08 -2.40 2.62
N ASP A 315 10.44 -3.55 2.08
CA ASP A 315 9.69 -4.33 1.10
C ASP A 315 8.66 -5.27 1.79
N GLY A 316 7.67 -4.69 2.47
CA GLY A 316 6.48 -5.44 2.91
C GLY A 316 6.12 -5.35 4.40
N LEU A 317 6.99 -4.83 5.27
CA LEU A 317 6.73 -4.70 6.71
C LEU A 317 5.60 -3.71 7.00
N VAL A 318 5.47 -2.64 6.19
CA VAL A 318 4.33 -1.70 6.28
C VAL A 318 2.99 -2.44 6.13
N GLY A 319 2.95 -3.43 5.23
CA GLY A 319 1.75 -4.24 4.98
C GLY A 319 1.36 -5.16 6.14
N VAL A 320 2.27 -5.40 7.09
CA VAL A 320 2.06 -6.24 8.28
C VAL A 320 2.17 -5.45 9.58
N ALA A 321 2.29 -4.11 9.52
CA ALA A 321 2.46 -3.25 10.70
C ALA A 321 1.31 -3.38 11.71
N GLY A 322 0.09 -3.63 11.25
CA GLY A 322 -1.05 -3.91 12.12
C GLY A 322 -0.98 -5.22 12.89
N LEU A 323 -0.08 -6.13 12.52
CA LEU A 323 0.13 -7.41 13.21
C LEU A 323 1.18 -7.33 14.31
N LEU A 324 1.84 -6.18 14.49
CA LEU A 324 2.93 -6.05 15.46
C LEU A 324 2.48 -6.18 16.92
N HIS A 325 1.19 -6.02 17.22
CA HIS A 325 0.65 -6.21 18.57
C HIS A 325 -0.54 -7.16 18.50
N LEU A 326 -0.57 -8.16 19.39
CA LEU A 326 -1.66 -9.14 19.43
C LEU A 326 -3.00 -8.47 19.74
N GLY A 327 -3.00 -7.44 20.59
CA GLY A 327 -4.19 -6.64 20.91
C GLY A 327 -4.73 -5.81 19.73
N ASP A 328 -3.94 -5.58 18.69
CA ASP A 328 -4.37 -4.91 17.46
C ASP A 328 -5.07 -5.89 16.51
N VAL A 329 -4.94 -7.21 16.74
CA VAL A 329 -5.53 -8.26 15.91
C VAL A 329 -6.77 -8.83 16.61
N SER A 330 -7.95 -8.65 16.00
CA SER A 330 -9.18 -9.29 16.48
C SER A 330 -9.53 -10.51 15.64
N PHE A 331 -9.59 -11.67 16.28
CA PHE A 331 -10.00 -12.94 15.68
C PHE A 331 -11.46 -13.25 16.05
N PHE A 332 -12.22 -13.85 15.14
CA PHE A 332 -13.55 -14.39 15.45
C PHE A 332 -13.44 -15.91 15.56
N GLU A 333 -13.76 -16.47 16.73
CA GLU A 333 -13.90 -17.91 16.91
C GLU A 333 -15.13 -18.41 16.14
N ALA A 334 -14.91 -19.46 15.36
CA ALA A 334 -15.84 -19.95 14.36
C ALA A 334 -16.63 -21.15 14.89
N ASP A 335 -17.95 -21.02 15.01
CA ASP A 335 -18.86 -22.17 15.00
C ASP A 335 -20.20 -21.86 14.28
N THR A 336 -20.69 -20.63 14.30
CA THR A 336 -22.02 -20.29 13.76
C THR A 336 -22.06 -19.85 12.29
N THR A 337 -20.90 -19.69 11.64
CA THR A 337 -20.81 -18.94 10.36
C THR A 337 -20.48 -19.75 9.12
N GLN A 338 -20.07 -21.01 9.24
CA GLN A 338 -19.88 -21.86 8.06
C GLN A 338 -21.21 -22.14 7.35
N ALA A 339 -22.27 -22.44 8.10
CA ALA A 339 -23.61 -22.62 7.55
C ALA A 339 -24.19 -21.33 6.94
N GLN A 340 -23.93 -20.17 7.57
CA GLN A 340 -24.39 -18.87 7.07
C GLN A 340 -23.63 -18.41 5.81
N MET A 341 -22.33 -18.70 5.75
CA MET A 341 -21.51 -18.49 4.56
C MET A 341 -22.00 -19.37 3.42
N LEU A 342 -22.22 -20.67 3.66
CA LEU A 342 -22.78 -21.59 2.67
C LEU A 342 -24.17 -21.11 2.17
N ALA A 343 -25.01 -20.61 3.07
CA ALA A 343 -26.31 -20.04 2.71
C ALA A 343 -26.18 -18.74 1.89
N THR A 344 -25.22 -17.88 2.22
CA THR A 344 -24.98 -16.62 1.48
C THR A 344 -24.42 -16.87 0.10
N ILE A 345 -23.49 -17.82 -0.04
CA ILE A 345 -22.96 -18.30 -1.32
C ILE A 345 -24.09 -18.90 -2.16
N ALA A 346 -24.94 -19.75 -1.58
CA ALA A 346 -26.09 -20.33 -2.28
C ALA A 346 -27.09 -19.26 -2.76
N ARG A 347 -27.32 -18.22 -1.95
CA ARG A 347 -28.19 -17.09 -2.33
C ARG A 347 -27.62 -16.28 -3.49
N THR A 348 -26.32 -15.96 -3.43
CA THR A 348 -25.62 -15.18 -4.46
C THR A 348 -25.60 -15.94 -5.80
N ARG A 349 -25.33 -17.25 -5.78
CA ARG A 349 -25.41 -18.13 -6.96
C ARG A 349 -26.79 -18.13 -7.62
N LYS A 350 -27.84 -18.13 -6.80
CA LYS A 350 -29.22 -18.08 -7.32
C LYS A 350 -29.49 -16.76 -8.04
N GLN A 351 -28.90 -15.66 -7.55
CA GLN A 351 -29.01 -14.34 -8.17
C GLN A 351 -28.19 -14.25 -9.46
N GLU A 352 -26.95 -14.71 -9.46
CA GLU A 352 -26.07 -14.74 -10.64
C GLU A 352 -26.63 -15.64 -11.74
N SER A 353 -27.11 -16.84 -11.41
CA SER A 353 -27.75 -17.73 -12.39
C SER A 353 -29.02 -17.13 -12.99
N ALA A 354 -29.79 -16.37 -12.21
CA ALA A 354 -30.95 -15.65 -12.71
C ALA A 354 -30.54 -14.49 -13.64
N ALA A 355 -29.48 -13.76 -13.29
CA ALA A 355 -28.94 -12.67 -14.10
C ALA A 355 -28.37 -13.17 -15.43
N LEU A 356 -27.59 -14.26 -15.42
CA LEU A 356 -27.05 -14.88 -16.63
C LEU A 356 -28.17 -15.38 -17.55
N LYS A 357 -29.20 -16.07 -17.00
CA LYS A 357 -30.36 -16.51 -17.80
C LYS A 357 -31.12 -15.34 -18.41
N ALA A 358 -31.25 -14.23 -17.70
CA ALA A 358 -31.88 -13.02 -18.22
C ALA A 358 -31.05 -12.42 -19.36
N CYS A 359 -29.73 -12.32 -19.19
CA CYS A 359 -28.81 -11.82 -20.21
C CYS A 359 -28.82 -12.71 -21.47
N VAL A 360 -28.68 -14.03 -21.33
CA VAL A 360 -28.70 -14.97 -22.48
C VAL A 360 -30.02 -14.87 -23.24
N LYS A 361 -31.15 -14.78 -22.53
CA LYS A 361 -32.46 -14.60 -23.14
C LYS A 361 -32.55 -13.29 -23.94
N GLN A 362 -31.99 -12.20 -23.41
CA GLN A 362 -31.93 -10.92 -24.11
C GLN A 362 -31.04 -10.99 -25.35
N CYS A 363 -29.86 -11.59 -25.25
CA CYS A 363 -28.96 -11.79 -26.40
C CYS A 363 -29.62 -12.63 -27.50
N VAL A 364 -30.24 -13.76 -27.15
CA VAL A 364 -30.92 -14.63 -28.12
C VAL A 364 -32.06 -13.89 -28.81
N GLN A 365 -32.77 -13.04 -28.08
CA GLN A 365 -33.83 -12.22 -28.65
C GLN A 365 -33.26 -11.14 -29.59
N HIS A 366 -32.23 -10.41 -29.16
CA HIS A 366 -31.57 -9.40 -29.97
C HIS A 366 -31.06 -9.97 -31.30
N ARG A 367 -30.42 -11.14 -31.29
CA ARG A 367 -29.92 -11.80 -32.52
C ARG A 367 -31.04 -12.27 -33.46
N LYS A 368 -32.26 -12.49 -32.95
CA LYS A 368 -33.44 -12.77 -33.80
C LYS A 368 -34.00 -11.50 -34.43
N ASP A 369 -34.01 -10.42 -33.66
CA ASP A 369 -34.55 -9.13 -34.09
C ASP A 369 -33.60 -8.42 -35.06
N GLU A 370 -32.28 -8.60 -34.90
CA GLU A 370 -31.21 -8.06 -35.74
C GLU A 370 -30.23 -9.16 -36.19
N PRO A 371 -30.62 -9.99 -37.18
CA PRO A 371 -29.74 -11.04 -37.70
C PRO A 371 -28.55 -10.45 -38.47
N LEU A 372 -27.39 -11.10 -38.35
CA LEU A 372 -26.20 -10.72 -39.08
C LEU A 372 -26.39 -10.83 -40.62
N PRO A 373 -25.73 -9.98 -41.41
CA PRO A 373 -25.68 -10.13 -42.86
C PRO A 373 -25.15 -11.51 -43.28
N ALA A 374 -25.65 -12.02 -44.41
CA ALA A 374 -25.26 -13.31 -44.94
C ALA A 374 -23.73 -13.46 -45.05
N GLY A 375 -23.18 -14.51 -44.45
CA GLY A 375 -21.74 -14.80 -44.44
C GLY A 375 -20.96 -14.29 -43.22
N LYS A 376 -21.61 -13.62 -42.26
CA LYS A 376 -20.99 -13.26 -40.98
C LYS A 376 -21.49 -14.13 -39.82
N THR A 377 -20.61 -14.46 -38.89
CA THR A 377 -20.90 -15.18 -37.64
C THR A 377 -20.61 -14.29 -36.44
N HIS A 378 -21.28 -14.53 -35.33
CA HIS A 378 -20.92 -13.87 -34.06
C HIS A 378 -19.60 -14.44 -33.53
N ASP A 379 -18.80 -13.59 -32.88
CA ASP A 379 -17.48 -13.97 -32.34
C ASP A 379 -17.58 -14.97 -31.16
N CYS A 380 -18.77 -15.12 -30.57
CA CYS A 380 -19.08 -16.00 -29.44
C CYS A 380 -20.59 -16.31 -29.38
N ASP A 381 -20.99 -17.29 -28.58
CA ASP A 381 -22.41 -17.54 -28.30
C ASP A 381 -22.97 -16.53 -27.28
N CYS A 382 -24.29 -16.56 -27.05
CA CYS A 382 -24.93 -15.64 -26.12
C CYS A 382 -24.53 -15.84 -24.66
N GLU A 383 -24.02 -17.02 -24.30
CA GLU A 383 -23.48 -17.27 -22.96
C GLU A 383 -22.11 -16.59 -22.84
N GLY A 384 -21.26 -16.72 -23.86
CA GLY A 384 -19.99 -16.02 -24.00
C GLY A 384 -20.12 -14.50 -24.01
N GLU A 385 -21.12 -13.93 -24.68
CA GLU A 385 -21.35 -12.46 -24.62
C GLU A 385 -21.75 -11.98 -23.22
N CYS A 386 -22.50 -12.79 -22.48
CA CYS A 386 -22.93 -12.46 -21.12
C CYS A 386 -21.84 -12.66 -20.06
N THR A 387 -20.80 -13.43 -20.38
CA THR A 387 -19.71 -13.81 -19.46
C THR A 387 -18.34 -13.28 -19.89
N GLY A 388 -18.23 -12.70 -21.09
CA GLY A 388 -17.02 -12.17 -21.71
C GLY A 388 -16.47 -13.10 -22.80
N CYS A 389 -16.40 -12.63 -24.05
CA CYS A 389 -15.93 -13.42 -25.19
C CYS A 389 -14.41 -13.43 -25.29
N TYR A 390 -13.75 -14.35 -24.58
CA TYR A 390 -12.31 -14.58 -24.69
C TYR A 390 -11.95 -16.08 -24.63
N ASP A 391 -10.95 -16.47 -25.43
CA ASP A 391 -10.36 -17.82 -25.52
C ASP A 391 -9.49 -18.16 -24.30
N ALA A 392 -10.12 -18.39 -23.14
CA ALA A 392 -9.66 -19.25 -22.04
C ALA A 392 -10.59 -19.03 -20.84
N PRO A 393 -10.97 -20.08 -20.09
CA PRO A 393 -11.69 -19.87 -18.86
C PRO A 393 -10.81 -19.09 -17.88
N VAL A 394 -11.22 -17.87 -17.56
CA VAL A 394 -11.04 -17.30 -16.22
C VAL A 394 -11.44 -18.41 -15.24
N SER A 395 -10.61 -18.70 -14.23
CA SER A 395 -10.81 -19.81 -13.30
C SER A 395 -12.29 -20.03 -12.99
N THR A 396 -12.78 -21.27 -13.14
CA THR A 396 -14.22 -21.49 -13.04
C THR A 396 -14.69 -21.07 -11.64
N GLN A 397 -15.93 -20.63 -11.49
CA GLN A 397 -16.49 -20.29 -10.18
C GLN A 397 -16.37 -21.46 -9.17
N ALA A 398 -16.33 -22.70 -9.67
CA ALA A 398 -16.05 -23.90 -8.87
C ALA A 398 -14.59 -23.99 -8.43
N ASP A 399 -13.63 -23.61 -9.28
CA ASP A 399 -12.21 -23.56 -8.95
C ASP A 399 -11.90 -22.43 -7.97
N VAL A 400 -12.42 -21.22 -8.21
CA VAL A 400 -12.32 -20.10 -7.25
C VAL A 400 -12.87 -20.49 -5.89
N LEU A 401 -14.04 -21.14 -5.85
CA LEU A 401 -14.64 -21.60 -4.60
C LEU A 401 -13.86 -22.73 -3.94
N LYS A 402 -13.42 -23.73 -4.71
CA LYS A 402 -12.57 -24.81 -4.20
C LYS A 402 -11.30 -24.24 -3.61
N HIS A 403 -10.66 -23.30 -4.28
CA HIS A 403 -9.48 -22.60 -3.81
C HIS A 403 -9.77 -21.63 -2.66
N GLN A 404 -10.95 -21.01 -2.53
CA GLN A 404 -11.35 -20.23 -1.34
C GLN A 404 -11.63 -21.13 -0.13
N LEU A 405 -12.19 -22.31 -0.36
CA LEU A 405 -12.44 -23.33 0.65
C LEU A 405 -11.14 -24.01 1.08
N GLU A 406 -10.22 -24.24 0.15
CA GLU A 406 -8.89 -24.81 0.39
C GLU A 406 -7.83 -23.75 0.77
N GLY A 407 -8.09 -22.48 0.49
CA GLY A 407 -7.22 -21.31 0.68
C GLY A 407 -8.04 -20.08 1.05
N GLY A 408 -8.21 -19.86 2.36
CA GLY A 408 -8.97 -18.76 2.94
C GLY A 408 -8.60 -18.56 4.42
N GLU A 409 -8.91 -17.38 4.95
CA GLU A 409 -8.34 -16.73 6.16
C GLU A 409 -8.26 -17.58 7.45
N PHE A 410 -7.20 -17.36 8.26
CA PHE A 410 -6.33 -18.44 8.79
C PHE A 410 -6.45 -18.77 10.27
N LEU A 411 -6.42 -20.07 10.53
CA LEU A 411 -5.53 -20.77 11.46
C LEU A 411 -4.87 -19.90 12.54
N GLN A 412 -5.46 -19.95 13.74
CA GLN A 412 -4.87 -19.50 15.00
C GLN A 412 -4.40 -20.72 15.82
N GLY A 413 -3.17 -20.65 16.34
CA GLY A 413 -2.64 -21.59 17.34
C GLY A 413 -3.09 -21.24 18.77
N PRO A 414 -2.91 -22.12 19.76
CA PRO A 414 -3.39 -21.91 21.12
C PRO A 414 -2.67 -20.75 21.86
N LEU A 415 -3.45 -19.81 22.41
CA LEU A 415 -3.00 -18.57 23.10
C LEU A 415 -2.14 -18.77 24.37
N ALA A 416 -2.00 -20.01 24.86
CA ALA A 416 -1.41 -20.27 26.17
C ALA A 416 0.13 -20.29 26.19
N ASN A 417 0.79 -20.36 25.03
CA ASN A 417 2.24 -20.30 24.86
C ASN A 417 2.52 -19.42 23.64
N PRO A 418 3.53 -18.52 23.67
CA PRO A 418 3.70 -17.40 22.71
C PRO A 418 3.31 -17.77 21.28
N THR A 419 2.13 -17.31 20.90
CA THR A 419 1.34 -17.84 19.79
C THR A 419 2.01 -17.49 18.48
N ALA A 420 2.23 -18.47 17.60
CA ALA A 420 2.41 -18.15 16.19
C ALA A 420 1.02 -17.99 15.56
N PHE A 421 0.79 -16.90 14.82
CA PHE A 421 -0.41 -16.69 14.02
C PHE A 421 -0.04 -16.75 12.55
N LEU A 422 -0.75 -17.58 11.78
CA LEU A 422 -0.53 -17.71 10.35
C LEU A 422 -1.60 -16.91 9.60
N ARG A 423 -1.25 -16.27 8.49
CA ARG A 423 -2.15 -15.54 7.60
C ARG A 423 -1.75 -15.70 6.12
N GLY A 424 -2.42 -16.56 5.39
CA GLY A 424 -2.34 -16.80 3.94
C GLY A 424 -3.37 -16.11 3.02
N LYS A 425 -3.18 -14.86 2.62
CA LYS A 425 -4.15 -14.26 1.71
C LYS A 425 -4.10 -14.92 0.32
N ALA A 426 -5.22 -15.45 -0.16
CA ALA A 426 -5.38 -15.80 -1.57
C ALA A 426 -5.70 -14.52 -2.36
N GLU A 427 -4.92 -14.21 -3.39
CA GLU A 427 -5.07 -13.02 -4.22
C GLU A 427 -5.14 -13.43 -5.70
N GLU A 428 -5.98 -12.79 -6.49
CA GLU A 428 -5.96 -13.03 -7.94
C GLU A 428 -4.72 -12.34 -8.56
N SER A 429 -3.98 -13.09 -9.36
CA SER A 429 -2.74 -12.63 -10.02
C SER A 429 -2.97 -11.50 -11.03
N GLY A 430 -4.23 -11.19 -11.39
CA GLY A 430 -4.58 -10.08 -12.28
C GLY A 430 -3.99 -10.16 -13.69
N SER A 431 -3.51 -11.33 -14.11
CA SER A 431 -2.93 -11.56 -15.44
C SER A 431 -3.99 -12.04 -16.44
N ARG A 432 -3.64 -12.19 -17.74
CA ARG A 432 -4.55 -12.77 -18.77
C ARG A 432 -5.04 -14.18 -18.41
N GLU A 433 -4.34 -14.85 -17.50
CA GLU A 433 -4.78 -16.09 -16.85
C GLU A 433 -4.96 -15.81 -15.35
N SER A 434 -6.18 -15.97 -14.84
CA SER A 434 -6.50 -15.72 -13.43
C SER A 434 -6.17 -16.95 -12.59
N TRP A 435 -5.00 -16.92 -11.94
CA TRP A 435 -4.63 -17.88 -10.88
C TRP A 435 -4.70 -17.19 -9.52
N LEU A 436 -4.96 -17.97 -8.48
CA LEU A 436 -4.82 -17.50 -7.11
C LEU A 436 -3.36 -17.65 -6.66
N THR A 437 -2.76 -16.54 -6.25
CA THR A 437 -1.47 -16.50 -5.55
C THR A 437 -1.71 -16.52 -4.05
N PHE A 438 -0.75 -17.07 -3.29
CA PHE A 438 -0.89 -17.21 -1.85
C PHE A 438 0.18 -16.41 -1.10
N ARG A 439 -0.24 -15.33 -0.45
CA ARG A 439 0.64 -14.58 0.45
C ARG A 439 0.52 -15.13 1.86
N GLN A 440 1.55 -15.83 2.34
CA GLN A 440 1.57 -16.41 3.67
C GLN A 440 2.47 -15.60 4.62
N THR A 441 1.87 -15.10 5.69
CA THR A 441 2.52 -14.39 6.79
C THR A 441 2.45 -15.25 8.04
N LEU A 442 3.56 -15.45 8.73
CA LEU A 442 3.62 -16.06 10.05
C LEU A 442 4.15 -15.04 11.04
N VAL A 443 3.43 -14.83 12.14
CA VAL A 443 3.84 -13.90 13.20
C VAL A 443 4.06 -14.68 14.47
N ARG A 444 5.25 -14.60 15.06
CA ARG A 444 5.52 -15.10 16.42
C ARG A 444 5.38 -13.92 17.39
N TYR A 445 4.67 -14.15 18.49
CA TYR A 445 4.50 -13.15 19.54
C TYR A 445 5.32 -13.49 20.78
N ALA A 446 5.95 -12.50 21.39
CA ALA A 446 6.49 -12.54 22.75
C ALA A 446 5.60 -11.68 23.65
N GLY A 447 4.70 -12.32 24.42
CA GLY A 447 3.66 -11.61 25.16
C GLY A 447 2.62 -10.99 24.22
N ASP A 448 2.43 -9.67 24.30
CA ASP A 448 1.48 -8.91 23.50
C ASP A 448 2.07 -8.33 22.21
N LYS A 449 3.36 -8.54 21.94
CA LYS A 449 4.10 -7.96 20.81
C LYS A 449 4.69 -9.02 19.91
N ALA A 450 4.72 -8.77 18.61
CA ALA A 450 5.40 -9.63 17.65
C ALA A 450 6.91 -9.52 17.85
N ASP A 451 7.63 -10.64 17.95
CA ASP A 451 9.10 -10.66 17.97
C ASP A 451 9.69 -11.09 16.63
N VAL A 452 8.94 -11.85 15.83
CA VAL A 452 9.30 -12.19 14.45
C VAL A 452 8.07 -12.17 13.55
N VAL A 453 8.20 -11.55 12.38
CA VAL A 453 7.21 -11.61 11.30
C VAL A 453 7.89 -12.16 10.05
N LEU A 454 7.42 -13.30 9.58
CA LEU A 454 7.87 -13.93 8.34
C LEU A 454 6.79 -13.77 7.28
N VAL A 455 7.15 -13.33 6.08
CA VAL A 455 6.27 -13.16 4.93
C VAL A 455 6.86 -13.88 3.73
N ARG A 456 6.07 -14.79 3.13
CA ARG A 456 6.26 -15.30 1.77
C ARG A 456 5.19 -14.65 0.90
N ALA A 457 5.62 -13.87 -0.09
CA ALA A 457 4.72 -13.21 -1.03
C ALA A 457 5.23 -13.44 -2.45
N HIS A 458 4.32 -13.73 -3.38
CA HIS A 458 4.65 -13.82 -4.79
C HIS A 458 4.96 -12.42 -5.34
N GLY A 459 5.91 -12.35 -6.28
CA GLY A 459 6.17 -11.12 -7.02
C GLY A 459 5.01 -10.77 -7.98
N PRO A 460 4.90 -9.51 -8.43
CA PRO A 460 3.88 -9.09 -9.38
C PRO A 460 3.99 -9.77 -10.75
N ASP A 461 5.18 -10.24 -11.13
CA ASP A 461 5.44 -11.03 -12.33
C ASP A 461 5.77 -12.48 -11.97
N MET A 462 4.82 -13.38 -12.16
CA MET A 462 4.97 -14.85 -11.95
C MET A 462 6.06 -15.49 -12.84
N LEU A 463 6.65 -14.73 -13.78
CA LEU A 463 7.74 -15.18 -14.66
C LEU A 463 9.12 -15.14 -14.00
N GLN A 464 9.25 -14.56 -12.79
CA GLN A 464 10.47 -14.69 -12.00
C GLN A 464 10.28 -15.78 -10.94
N GLU A 465 11.02 -16.88 -11.09
CA GLU A 465 11.06 -18.07 -10.21
C GLU A 465 11.56 -17.79 -8.77
N ASP A 466 11.52 -16.54 -8.31
CA ASP A 466 12.32 -16.08 -7.19
C ASP A 466 11.48 -15.44 -6.08
N GLU A 467 10.56 -16.23 -5.53
CA GLU A 467 9.71 -15.84 -4.40
C GLU A 467 10.54 -15.42 -3.18
N PRO A 468 10.54 -14.14 -2.80
CA PRO A 468 11.32 -13.69 -1.66
C PRO A 468 10.65 -14.09 -0.35
N LEU A 469 11.38 -14.87 0.45
CA LEU A 469 11.11 -15.06 1.87
C LEU A 469 11.68 -13.87 2.64
N ARG A 470 10.82 -13.18 3.38
CA ARG A 470 11.18 -12.03 4.21
C ARG A 470 10.98 -12.41 5.66
N VAL A 471 12.02 -12.29 6.47
CA VAL A 471 11.94 -12.56 7.92
C VAL A 471 12.37 -11.31 8.67
N HIS A 472 11.43 -10.69 9.37
CA HIS A 472 11.63 -9.47 10.13
C HIS A 472 11.70 -9.81 11.62
N VAL A 473 12.86 -9.65 12.23
CA VAL A 473 13.05 -9.82 13.67
C VAL A 473 12.98 -8.46 14.35
N LEU A 474 12.10 -8.35 15.33
CA LEU A 474 11.66 -7.09 15.94
C LEU A 474 12.25 -6.99 17.36
N GLU A 475 13.11 -6.00 17.56
CA GLU A 475 13.65 -5.68 18.88
C GLU A 475 12.85 -4.55 19.50
N TRP A 476 12.19 -4.82 20.63
CA TRP A 476 11.42 -3.84 21.38
C TRP A 476 12.21 -3.31 22.57
N THR A 477 12.02 -2.03 22.85
CA THR A 477 12.46 -1.39 24.11
C THR A 477 11.26 -0.79 24.80
N GLU A 478 11.29 -0.79 26.14
CA GLU A 478 10.27 -0.14 26.95
C GLU A 478 10.86 1.06 27.67
N SER A 479 10.17 2.20 27.58
CA SER A 479 10.51 3.39 28.34
C SER A 479 9.23 4.09 28.78
N GLY A 480 9.11 4.35 30.08
CA GLY A 480 7.93 5.00 30.66
C GLY A 480 6.61 4.25 30.42
N GLY A 481 6.65 2.91 30.42
CA GLY A 481 5.48 2.06 30.15
C GLY A 481 5.04 2.01 28.68
N LYS A 482 5.83 2.56 27.75
CA LYS A 482 5.55 2.53 26.32
C LYS A 482 6.60 1.70 25.59
N ALA A 483 6.13 0.69 24.86
CA ALA A 483 6.96 -0.10 23.96
C ALA A 483 7.27 0.68 22.68
N ARG A 484 8.52 0.59 22.21
CA ARG A 484 9.00 1.17 20.96
C ARG A 484 9.91 0.17 20.25
N LEU A 485 9.80 0.11 18.93
CA LEU A 485 10.74 -0.65 18.11
C LEU A 485 12.11 0.02 18.16
N ALA A 486 13.09 -0.67 18.73
CA ALA A 486 14.47 -0.22 18.80
C ALA A 486 15.23 -0.56 17.53
N SER A 487 15.03 -1.77 16.99
CA SER A 487 15.57 -2.16 15.71
C SER A 487 14.70 -3.22 15.04
N ILE A 488 14.87 -3.35 13.74
CA ILE A 488 14.26 -4.43 12.95
C ILE A 488 15.36 -5.02 12.09
N THR A 489 15.67 -6.30 12.27
CA THR A 489 16.64 -7.02 11.44
C THR A 489 15.88 -7.87 10.44
N THR A 490 15.97 -7.52 9.16
CA THR A 490 15.26 -8.17 8.06
C THR A 490 16.21 -9.04 7.25
N PHE A 491 15.84 -10.31 7.09
CA PHE A 491 16.46 -11.26 6.18
C PHE A 491 15.59 -11.33 4.93
N LEU A 492 16.11 -10.88 3.78
CA LEU A 492 15.47 -11.03 2.48
C LEU A 492 16.22 -12.12 1.72
N VAL A 493 15.51 -13.19 1.37
CA VAL A 493 16.11 -14.36 0.77
C VAL A 493 15.26 -14.83 -0.41
N ASN A 494 15.88 -14.93 -1.58
CA ASN A 494 15.36 -15.66 -2.75
C ASN A 494 16.49 -16.53 -3.34
N ASN A 495 16.29 -17.16 -4.49
CA ASN A 495 17.29 -18.04 -5.09
C ASN A 495 18.48 -17.24 -5.63
N ALA A 496 18.26 -16.04 -6.19
CA ALA A 496 19.31 -15.20 -6.75
C ALA A 496 20.07 -14.35 -5.73
N SER A 497 19.48 -14.01 -4.57
CA SER A 497 20.03 -13.02 -3.65
C SER A 497 19.70 -13.32 -2.20
N LEU A 498 20.60 -12.87 -1.33
CA LEU A 498 20.46 -12.93 0.11
C LEU A 498 20.94 -11.62 0.70
N ARG A 499 20.07 -10.97 1.46
CA ARG A 499 20.33 -9.66 2.06
C ARG A 499 19.91 -9.64 3.52
N VAL A 500 20.74 -9.02 4.36
CA VAL A 500 20.43 -8.76 5.77
C VAL A 500 20.51 -7.27 5.98
N VAL A 501 19.37 -6.66 6.32
CA VAL A 501 19.23 -5.22 6.51
C VAL A 501 18.75 -4.96 7.93
N ARG A 502 19.38 -4.01 8.62
CA ARG A 502 18.93 -3.56 9.93
C ARG A 502 18.39 -2.14 9.86
N TYR A 503 17.16 -1.98 10.31
CA TYR A 503 16.50 -0.68 10.43
C TYR A 503 16.60 -0.18 11.86
N ARG A 504 16.95 1.09 12.04
CA ARG A 504 16.90 1.78 13.35
C ARG A 504 16.22 3.14 13.22
N PRO A 505 15.47 3.58 14.24
CA PRO A 505 14.97 4.95 14.31
C PRO A 505 16.10 5.95 14.08
N ALA A 506 15.94 6.84 13.09
CA ALA A 506 16.84 7.94 12.83
C ALA A 506 16.80 8.88 14.03
N SER A 507 17.98 9.33 14.47
CA SER A 507 18.10 10.41 15.43
C SER A 507 17.47 11.67 14.85
N ARG A 508 16.49 12.26 15.57
CA ARG A 508 16.04 13.63 15.31
C ARG A 508 17.28 14.53 15.42
N THR A 509 17.71 15.12 14.32
CA THR A 509 18.81 16.11 14.30
C THR A 509 18.25 17.50 14.50
#